data_AF-A0A0S2ZP52-F1
#
_entry.id   AF-A0A0S2ZP52-F1
#
_cell.length_a   1.000
_cell.length_b   1.000
_cell.length_c   1.000
_cell.angle_alpha   90.00
_cell.angle_beta   90.00
_cell.angle_gamma   90.00
#
_symmetry.space_group_name_H-M   'P 1'
#
loop_
_entity.id
_entity.type
_entity.pdbx_description
1 polymer ?
#
loop_
_entity_poly.entity_id
_entity_poly.type
_entity_poly.pdbx_seq_one_letter_code
_entity_poly.pdbx_strand_id
1 'polypeptide(L)'
;MNIELAKELLSFHSCRNDDINNPKWENGFLGSLRPFQGKIYEENFKEIIECLRILEIEITKENIDKNIVSDIISIIHLTRVWVSEKGMLGENNLLTNEQTKYLLTWVDIIESCFMYLLEGASEEAFFDYDDYCNNKYF
;
A
#
# COMPACT_ATOMS: atom_id res chain seq x y z
N MET A 1 -16.58 3.23 3.14
CA MET A 1 -15.66 3.49 4.27
C MET A 1 -15.74 4.98 4.62
N ASN A 2 -15.53 5.40 5.87
CA ASN A 2 -15.41 6.82 6.23
C ASN A 2 -13.93 7.21 6.46
N ILE A 3 -13.64 8.50 6.66
CA ILE A 3 -12.27 9.00 6.78
C ILE A 3 -11.53 8.37 7.97
N GLU A 4 -12.18 8.29 9.13
CA GLU A 4 -11.59 7.71 10.34
C GLU A 4 -11.21 6.24 10.15
N LEU A 5 -12.12 5.46 9.58
CA LEU A 5 -11.88 4.06 9.25
C LEU A 5 -10.77 3.93 8.19
N ALA A 6 -10.71 4.80 7.18
CA ALA A 6 -9.64 4.76 6.18
C ALA A 6 -8.26 5.02 6.81
N LYS A 7 -8.15 5.99 7.72
CA LYS A 7 -6.91 6.25 8.47
C LYS A 7 -6.52 5.06 9.34
N GLU A 8 -7.49 4.47 10.04
CA GLU A 8 -7.28 3.29 10.88
C GLU A 8 -6.81 2.09 10.05
N LEU A 9 -7.49 1.76 8.95
CA LEU A 9 -7.12 0.66 8.07
C LEU A 9 -5.73 0.85 7.48
N LEU A 10 -5.42 2.03 6.97
CA LEU A 10 -4.11 2.35 6.42
C LEU A 10 -2.99 2.15 7.45
N SER A 11 -3.23 2.52 8.71
CA SER A 11 -2.28 2.30 9.81
C SER A 11 -2.07 0.82 10.16
N PHE A 12 -3.04 -0.05 9.90
CA PHE A 12 -2.84 -1.50 10.00
C PHE A 12 -1.99 -2.02 8.83
N HIS A 13 -2.26 -1.58 7.60
CA HIS A 13 -1.49 -2.00 6.42
C HIS A 13 -0.02 -1.56 6.48
N SER A 14 0.27 -0.45 7.14
CA SER A 14 1.62 0.10 7.33
C SER A 14 2.37 -0.46 8.54
N CYS A 15 1.73 -1.29 9.38
CA CYS A 15 2.26 -1.70 10.68
C CYS A 15 2.61 -0.51 11.61
N ARG A 16 1.82 0.59 11.60
CA ARG A 16 1.94 1.71 12.56
C ARG A 16 0.92 1.70 13.71
N ASN A 17 -0.29 1.21 13.49
CA ASN A 17 -1.36 1.08 14.50
C ASN A 17 -0.92 0.43 15.83
N ASP A 18 -1.40 0.94 16.97
CA ASP A 18 -1.00 0.41 18.28
C ASP A 18 -1.77 -0.87 18.69
N ASP A 19 -2.90 -1.18 18.05
CA ASP A 19 -3.67 -2.39 18.33
C ASP A 19 -3.09 -3.63 17.63
N ILE A 20 -1.97 -4.12 18.18
CA ILE A 20 -1.25 -5.29 17.65
C ILE A 20 -2.04 -6.60 17.74
N ASN A 21 -3.14 -6.63 18.49
CA ASN A 21 -3.98 -7.83 18.64
C ASN A 21 -5.05 -7.93 17.55
N ASN A 22 -5.24 -6.86 16.78
CA ASN A 22 -6.16 -6.87 15.65
C ASN A 22 -5.64 -7.83 14.57
N PRO A 23 -6.47 -8.72 14.01
CA PRO A 23 -6.04 -9.61 12.93
C PRO A 23 -5.46 -8.87 11.71
N LYS A 24 -5.90 -7.64 11.43
CA LYS A 24 -5.32 -6.81 10.34
C LYS A 24 -3.89 -6.35 10.60
N TRP A 25 -3.42 -6.38 11.84
CA TRP A 25 -2.03 -6.06 12.14
C TRP A 25 -1.07 -7.05 11.50
N GLU A 26 -1.35 -8.35 11.70
CA GLU A 26 -0.57 -9.44 11.12
C GLU A 26 -0.93 -9.68 9.65
N ASN A 27 -2.21 -9.52 9.27
CA ASN A 27 -2.69 -9.84 7.93
C ASN A 27 -2.77 -8.63 6.98
N GLY A 28 -2.39 -7.44 7.44
CA GLY A 28 -2.33 -6.23 6.63
C GLY A 28 -1.25 -6.33 5.55
N PHE A 29 -1.10 -5.28 4.73
CA PHE A 29 -0.22 -5.34 3.56
C PHE A 29 1.22 -5.68 3.95
N LEU A 30 1.86 -4.85 4.79
CA LEU A 30 3.19 -5.13 5.30
C LEU A 30 3.22 -6.28 6.32
N GLY A 31 2.18 -6.40 7.17
CA GLY A 31 2.08 -7.46 8.17
C GLY A 31 2.21 -8.85 7.54
N SER A 32 1.49 -9.07 6.43
CA SER A 32 1.48 -10.35 5.70
C SER A 32 2.82 -10.71 5.06
N LEU A 33 3.74 -9.74 4.95
CA LEU A 33 5.09 -9.93 4.45
C LEU A 33 6.09 -10.27 5.57
N ARG A 34 5.70 -10.18 6.85
CA ARG A 34 6.61 -10.40 7.99
C ARG A 34 5.92 -11.05 9.21
N PRO A 35 6.07 -12.38 9.41
CA PRO A 35 6.78 -13.32 8.55
C PRO A 35 5.99 -13.60 7.26
N PHE A 36 6.69 -13.72 6.13
CA PHE A 36 6.04 -14.11 4.88
C PHE A 36 5.59 -15.57 4.93
N GLN A 37 4.32 -15.82 4.62
CA GLN A 37 3.69 -17.15 4.69
C GLN A 37 3.52 -17.82 3.30
N GLY A 38 4.21 -17.31 2.28
CA GLY A 38 4.19 -17.89 0.93
C GLY A 38 3.10 -17.33 0.00
N LYS A 39 2.23 -16.43 0.49
CA LYS A 39 1.15 -15.81 -0.28
C LYS A 39 1.14 -14.30 -0.13
N ILE A 40 0.89 -13.61 -1.25
CA ILE A 40 0.55 -12.18 -1.28
C ILE A 40 -0.97 -12.03 -1.46
N TYR A 41 -1.54 -10.98 -0.88
CA TYR A 41 -2.98 -10.76 -0.84
C TYR A 41 -3.33 -9.49 -1.61
N GLU A 42 -3.89 -9.65 -2.80
CA GLU A 42 -4.30 -8.54 -3.67
C GLU A 42 -5.39 -7.68 -3.00
N GLU A 43 -6.20 -8.30 -2.14
CA GLU A 43 -7.25 -7.64 -1.37
C GLU A 43 -6.69 -6.53 -0.47
N ASN A 44 -5.50 -6.73 0.12
CA ASN A 44 -4.83 -5.69 0.91
C ASN A 44 -4.41 -4.50 0.05
N PHE A 45 -3.93 -4.75 -1.17
CA PHE A 45 -3.61 -3.69 -2.13
C PHE A 45 -4.86 -2.89 -2.52
N LYS A 46 -5.93 -3.58 -2.90
CA LYS A 46 -7.22 -2.97 -3.27
C LYS A 46 -7.79 -2.12 -2.14
N GLU A 47 -7.68 -2.61 -0.90
CA GLU A 47 -8.14 -1.88 0.28
C GLU A 47 -7.32 -0.62 0.57
N ILE A 48 -6.00 -0.64 0.34
CA ILE A 48 -5.17 0.57 0.40
C ILE A 48 -5.63 1.59 -0.64
N ILE A 49 -5.89 1.17 -1.88
CA ILE A 49 -6.40 2.08 -2.94
C ILE A 49 -7.75 2.67 -2.54
N GLU A 50 -8.66 1.88 -1.97
CA GLU A 50 -9.93 2.39 -1.45
C GLU A 50 -9.72 3.40 -0.31
N CYS A 51 -8.74 3.17 0.58
CA CYS A 51 -8.37 4.15 1.60
C CYS A 51 -7.90 5.46 0.94
N LEU A 52 -7.07 5.41 -0.09
CA LEU A 52 -6.61 6.60 -0.80
C LEU A 52 -7.76 7.38 -1.45
N ARG A 53 -8.76 6.69 -2.05
CA ARG A 53 -9.96 7.34 -2.59
C ARG A 53 -10.73 8.11 -1.52
N ILE A 54 -10.92 7.51 -0.34
CA ILE A 54 -11.62 8.17 0.77
C ILE A 54 -10.78 9.32 1.37
N LEU A 55 -9.46 9.16 1.41
CA LEU A 55 -8.54 10.14 1.96
C LEU A 55 -8.14 11.25 0.99
N GLU A 56 -8.61 11.24 -0.26
CA GLU A 56 -8.39 12.31 -1.24
C GLU A 56 -8.61 13.70 -0.63
N ILE A 57 -9.75 13.90 0.05
CA ILE A 57 -10.11 15.18 0.68
C ILE A 57 -9.14 15.59 1.80
N GLU A 58 -8.44 14.63 2.43
CA GLU A 58 -7.44 14.88 3.46
C GLU A 58 -6.05 15.12 2.86
N ILE A 59 -5.71 14.42 1.78
CA ILE A 59 -4.41 14.48 1.10
C ILE A 59 -4.26 15.76 0.27
N THR A 60 -5.34 16.26 -0.32
CA THR A 60 -5.34 17.49 -1.15
C THR A 60 -5.29 18.78 -0.33
N LYS A 61 -5.31 18.70 1.01
CA LYS A 61 -5.20 19.88 1.89
C LYS A 61 -3.77 20.41 1.91
N GLU A 62 -3.65 21.72 2.13
CA GLU A 62 -2.35 22.38 2.36
C GLU A 62 -1.57 21.76 3.53
N ASN A 63 -2.27 21.33 4.59
CA ASN A 63 -1.68 20.64 5.73
C ASN A 63 -2.23 19.22 5.80
N ILE A 64 -1.37 18.25 5.50
CA ILE A 64 -1.70 16.82 5.52
C ILE A 64 -1.34 16.24 6.89
N ASP A 65 -2.19 15.37 7.41
CA ASP A 65 -1.85 14.60 8.61
C ASP A 65 -0.60 13.75 8.33
N LYS A 66 0.48 14.02 9.07
CA LYS A 66 1.76 13.30 8.96
C LYS A 66 1.61 11.79 9.07
N ASN A 67 0.58 11.30 9.75
CA ASN A 67 0.33 9.88 9.93
C ASN A 67 -0.12 9.22 8.63
N ILE A 68 -0.95 9.89 7.81
CA ILE A 68 -1.33 9.43 6.48
C ILE A 68 -0.07 9.29 5.62
N VAL A 69 0.76 10.33 5.61
CA VAL A 69 2.04 10.33 4.86
C VAL A 69 2.95 9.20 5.34
N SER A 70 3.12 9.06 6.66
CA SER A 70 3.93 8.01 7.25
C SER A 70 3.47 6.62 6.84
N ASP A 71 2.17 6.36 6.82
CA ASP A 71 1.63 5.05 6.47
C ASP A 71 1.88 4.71 4.99
N ILE A 72 1.55 5.62 4.08
CA ILE A 72 1.72 5.43 2.63
C ILE A 72 3.20 5.23 2.30
N ILE A 73 4.06 6.11 2.82
CA ILE A 73 5.50 6.02 2.56
C ILE A 73 6.09 4.75 3.18
N SER A 74 5.63 4.30 4.35
CA SER A 74 6.08 3.04 4.94
C SER A 74 5.71 1.85 4.07
N ILE A 75 4.47 1.79 3.56
CA ILE A 75 4.00 0.74 2.65
C ILE A 75 4.89 0.69 1.39
N ILE A 76 5.12 1.83 0.74
CA ILE A 76 5.94 1.91 -0.48
C ILE A 76 7.39 1.51 -0.17
N HIS A 77 8.02 2.21 0.78
CA HIS A 77 9.45 2.09 1.06
C HIS A 77 9.81 0.71 1.57
N LEU A 78 9.09 0.20 2.59
CA LEU A 78 9.43 -1.08 3.21
C LEU A 78 9.22 -2.24 2.23
N THR A 79 8.17 -2.19 1.40
CA THR A 79 7.98 -3.21 0.36
C THR A 79 9.17 -3.22 -0.60
N ARG A 80 9.56 -2.07 -1.18
CA ARG A 80 10.72 -1.99 -2.08
C ARG A 80 12.01 -2.50 -1.42
N VAL A 81 12.25 -2.12 -0.17
CA VAL A 81 13.43 -2.57 0.58
C VAL A 81 13.40 -4.08 0.81
N TRP A 82 12.27 -4.63 1.25
CA TRP A 82 12.15 -6.04 1.62
C TRP A 82 12.23 -6.97 0.41
N VAL A 83 11.65 -6.58 -0.73
CA VAL A 83 11.66 -7.40 -1.96
C VAL A 83 12.98 -7.30 -2.75
N SER A 84 13.81 -6.29 -2.48
CA SER A 84 15.10 -6.13 -3.18
C SER A 84 16.01 -7.34 -3.02
N GLU A 85 16.99 -7.52 -3.91
CA GLU A 85 17.93 -8.68 -3.87
C GLU A 85 18.67 -8.83 -2.53
N LYS A 86 18.90 -7.73 -1.83
CA LYS A 86 19.53 -7.69 -0.49
C LYS A 86 18.53 -7.44 0.64
N GLY A 87 17.25 -7.44 0.30
CA GLY A 87 16.14 -7.27 1.22
C GLY A 87 15.80 -8.56 1.94
N MET A 88 15.09 -8.43 3.06
CA MET A 88 14.68 -9.57 3.88
C MET A 88 13.99 -10.69 3.09
N LEU A 89 13.15 -10.37 2.10
CA LEU A 89 12.42 -11.35 1.31
C LEU A 89 13.23 -11.83 0.09
N GLY A 90 13.96 -10.92 -0.55
CA GLY A 90 14.77 -11.23 -1.73
C GLY A 90 16.01 -12.05 -1.39
N GLU A 91 16.79 -11.67 -0.38
CA GLU A 91 18.01 -12.38 0.01
C GLU A 91 17.71 -13.82 0.45
N ASN A 92 16.58 -14.03 1.12
CA ASN A 92 16.13 -15.35 1.56
C ASN A 92 15.36 -16.13 0.49
N ASN A 93 15.24 -15.60 -0.74
CA ASN A 93 14.51 -16.19 -1.86
C ASN A 93 13.09 -16.65 -1.48
N LEU A 94 12.40 -15.85 -0.66
CA LEU A 94 11.08 -16.21 -0.14
C LEU A 94 9.96 -15.96 -1.17
N LEU A 95 10.18 -15.03 -2.10
CA LEU A 95 9.21 -14.65 -3.13
C LEU A 95 9.53 -15.34 -4.46
N THR A 96 8.48 -15.68 -5.22
CA THR A 96 8.65 -15.99 -6.63
C THR A 96 8.91 -14.70 -7.44
N ASN A 97 9.44 -14.85 -8.66
CA ASN A 97 9.58 -13.71 -9.59
C ASN A 97 8.23 -13.04 -9.87
N GLU A 98 7.16 -13.82 -9.96
CA GLU A 98 5.80 -13.31 -10.17
C GLU A 98 5.32 -12.51 -8.96
N GLN A 99 5.47 -13.05 -7.74
CA GLN A 99 5.09 -12.32 -6.52
C GLN A 99 5.87 -11.01 -6.36
N THR A 100 7.17 -11.03 -6.68
CA THR A 100 8.02 -9.83 -6.68
C THR A 100 7.52 -8.80 -7.68
N LYS A 101 7.18 -9.23 -8.91
CA LYS A 101 6.61 -8.35 -9.94
C LYS A 101 5.31 -7.70 -9.45
N TYR A 102 4.38 -8.47 -8.89
CA TYR A 102 3.11 -7.93 -8.36
C TYR A 102 3.32 -6.96 -7.22
N LEU A 103 4.16 -7.28 -6.22
CA LEU A 103 4.42 -6.39 -5.09
C LEU A 103 5.01 -5.06 -5.54
N LEU A 104 5.96 -5.08 -6.46
CA LEU A 104 6.56 -3.87 -7.04
C LEU A 104 5.53 -3.05 -7.82
N THR A 105 4.75 -3.69 -8.68
CA THR A 105 3.66 -3.03 -9.40
C THR A 105 2.64 -2.40 -8.45
N TRP A 106 2.20 -3.09 -7.41
CA TRP A 106 1.24 -2.55 -6.46
C TRP A 106 1.76 -1.29 -5.76
N VAL A 107 3.04 -1.26 -5.36
CA VAL A 107 3.61 -0.06 -4.74
C VAL A 107 3.92 1.05 -5.74
N ASP A 108 4.21 0.73 -7.00
CA ASP A 108 4.29 1.73 -8.07
C ASP A 108 2.93 2.41 -8.27
N ILE A 109 1.84 1.63 -8.32
CA ILE A 109 0.47 2.17 -8.45
C ILE A 109 0.11 3.03 -7.23
N ILE A 110 0.39 2.57 -6.00
CA ILE A 110 0.14 3.35 -4.77
C ILE A 110 0.94 4.66 -4.79
N GLU A 111 2.20 4.63 -5.23
CA GLU A 111 3.06 5.80 -5.32
C GLU A 111 2.52 6.80 -6.34
N SER A 112 2.18 6.35 -7.57
CA SER A 112 1.52 7.18 -8.59
C SER A 112 0.25 7.83 -8.04
N CYS A 113 -0.64 7.04 -7.43
CA CYS A 113 -1.88 7.55 -6.82
C CYS A 113 -1.57 8.67 -5.83
N PHE A 114 -0.65 8.42 -4.90
CA PHE A 114 -0.32 9.41 -3.88
C PHE A 114 0.28 10.69 -4.47
N MET A 115 1.18 10.58 -5.45
CA MET A 115 1.76 11.76 -6.12
C MET A 115 0.70 12.62 -6.81
N TYR A 116 -0.22 12.03 -7.58
CA TYR A 116 -1.28 12.78 -8.24
C TYR A 116 -2.26 13.42 -7.25
N LEU A 117 -2.60 12.72 -6.15
CA LEU A 117 -3.44 13.28 -5.09
C LEU A 117 -2.79 14.49 -4.41
N LEU A 118 -1.47 14.47 -4.20
CA LEU A 118 -0.73 15.62 -3.66
C LEU A 118 -0.77 16.83 -4.60
N GLU A 119 -0.87 16.61 -5.90
CA GLU A 119 -0.97 17.65 -6.93
C GLU A 119 -2.42 18.12 -7.18
N GLY A 120 -3.41 17.49 -6.53
CA GLY A 120 -4.83 17.78 -6.75
C GLY A 120 -5.40 17.20 -8.05
N ALA A 121 -4.69 16.28 -8.68
CA ALA A 121 -5.08 15.58 -9.91
C ALA A 121 -5.88 14.31 -9.59
N SER A 122 -7.04 14.48 -8.95
CA SER A 122 -7.84 13.35 -8.44
C SER A 122 -8.41 12.43 -9.51
N GLU A 123 -8.72 12.96 -10.71
CA GLU A 123 -9.24 12.15 -11.81
C GLU A 123 -8.18 11.18 -12.32
N GLU A 124 -6.94 11.66 -12.51
CA GLU A 124 -5.82 10.90 -13.03
C GLU A 124 -5.20 9.95 -12.00
N ALA A 125 -5.33 10.27 -10.71
CA ALA A 125 -4.67 9.55 -9.62
C ALA A 125 -4.91 8.04 -9.65
N PHE A 126 -6.06 7.58 -10.16
CA PHE A 126 -6.42 6.16 -10.12
C PHE A 126 -6.33 5.45 -11.48
N PHE A 127 -5.84 6.09 -12.54
CA PHE A 127 -5.77 5.48 -13.87
C PHE A 127 -4.93 4.21 -13.91
N ASP A 128 -3.77 4.20 -13.24
CA ASP A 128 -2.91 3.01 -13.16
C ASP A 128 -3.63 1.83 -12.46
N TYR A 129 -4.41 2.12 -11.42
CA TYR A 129 -5.23 1.11 -10.75
C TYR A 129 -6.37 0.61 -11.63
N ASP A 130 -7.04 1.51 -12.36
CA ASP A 130 -8.11 1.14 -13.27
C ASP A 130 -7.58 0.28 -14.42
N ASP A 131 -6.40 0.60 -14.97
CA ASP A 131 -5.73 -0.22 -15.98
C ASP A 131 -5.30 -1.58 -15.43
N TYR A 132 -4.82 -1.64 -14.18
CA TYR A 132 -4.57 -2.89 -13.46
C TYR A 132 -5.84 -3.75 -13.35
N CYS A 133 -6.97 -3.19 -12.90
CA CYS A 133 -8.24 -3.91 -12.81
C CYS A 133 -8.78 -4.38 -14.16
N ASN A 134 -8.45 -3.67 -15.24
CA ASN A 134 -8.85 -4.00 -16.61
C ASN A 134 -7.87 -4.95 -17.34
N ASN A 135 -6.89 -5.53 -16.64
CA ASN A 135 -5.86 -6.42 -17.19
C ASN A 135 -5.03 -5.76 -18.32
N LYS A 136 -4.73 -4.46 -18.19
CA LYS A 136 -3.92 -3.71 -19.17
C LYS A 136 -2.49 -3.42 -18.68
N TYR A 137 -2.13 -3.92 -17.51
CA TYR A 137 -0.87 -3.57 -16.83
C TYR A 137 0.24 -4.60 -17.02
N PHE A 138 -0.09 -5.82 -17.44
CA PHE A 138 0.84 -6.96 -17.56
C PHE A 138 0.78 -7.65 -18.92
#